data_AF-A0A1X0HYI6-F1
#
_entry.id   AF-A0A1X0HYI6-F1
#
_cell.length_a   1.000
_cell.length_b   1.000
_cell.length_c   1.000
_cell.angle_alpha   90.00
_cell.angle_beta   90.00
_cell.angle_gamma   90.00
#
_symmetry.space_group_name_H-M   'P 1'
#
loop_
_entity.id
_entity.type
_entity.pdbx_description
1 polymer ?
#
loop_
_entity_poly.entity_id
_entity_poly.type
_entity_poly.pdbx_seq_one_letter_code
_entity_poly.pdbx_strand_id
1 'polypeptide(L)' 'MASLERTAYPVLSRSYSRAELKREFSFSEEEVTWVKSRSNAAFRLNLAVLFKTFQVLRYFPEIAEVPEPVVDFIRT' A
#
# COMPACT_ATOMS: atom_id res chain seq x y z
N MET A 1 11.07 2.91 32.95
CA MET A 1 10.08 3.17 31.87
C MET A 1 10.88 3.12 30.58
N ALA A 2 10.78 2.02 29.83
CA ALA A 2 11.53 1.86 28.59
C ALA A 2 10.86 2.71 27.51
N SER A 3 11.50 3.84 27.16
CA SER A 3 11.07 4.71 26.08
C SER A 3 11.23 3.98 24.74
N LEU A 4 10.10 3.68 24.09
CA LEU A 4 10.01 3.17 22.71
C LEU A 4 10.36 4.29 21.71
N GLU A 5 11.51 4.92 21.86
CA GLU A 5 12.04 5.87 20.88
C GLU A 5 13.02 5.14 19.95
N ARG A 6 12.78 5.22 18.64
CA ARG A 6 13.71 4.87 17.53
C ARG A 6 13.79 3.40 17.09
N THR A 7 12.66 2.85 16.65
CA THR A 7 12.70 2.11 15.38
C THR A 7 11.99 2.98 14.35
N ALA A 8 12.76 3.69 13.52
CA ALA A 8 12.26 4.53 12.44
C ALA A 8 11.75 3.66 11.27
N TYR A 9 10.90 2.68 11.56
CA TYR A 9 10.15 1.99 10.52
C TYR A 9 8.99 2.90 10.15
N PRO A 10 8.87 3.30 8.87
CA PRO A 10 7.68 3.99 8.41
C PRO A 10 6.48 3.08 8.72
N VAL A 11 5.50 3.63 9.42
CA VAL A 11 4.23 2.94 9.73
C VAL A 11 3.14 3.56 8.88
N LEU A 12 2.22 2.73 8.39
CA LEU A 12 1.07 3.23 7.67
C LEU A 12 0.19 4.05 8.63
N SER A 13 -0.10 5.28 8.25
CA SER A 13 -1.09 6.09 8.96
C SER A 13 -2.47 5.46 8.74
N ARG A 14 -3.21 5.19 9.83
CA ARG A 14 -4.58 4.65 9.76
C ARG A 14 -5.55 5.54 8.99
N SER A 15 -5.25 6.83 8.87
CA SER A 15 -6.04 7.80 8.14
C SER A 15 -5.16 8.46 7.08
N TYR A 16 -5.41 8.13 5.81
CA TYR A 16 -4.81 8.82 4.68
C TYR A 16 -5.78 9.85 4.14
N SER A 17 -5.30 11.07 3.90
CA SER A 17 -6.07 12.06 3.14
C SER A 17 -6.11 11.65 1.66
N ARG A 18 -7.18 12.03 0.94
CA ARG A 18 -7.33 11.72 -0.49
C ARG A 18 -6.16 12.23 -1.34
N ALA A 19 -5.57 13.35 -0.94
CA ALA A 19 -4.38 13.92 -1.59
C ALA A 19 -3.13 13.07 -1.34
N GLU A 20 -2.96 12.50 -0.15
CA GLU A 20 -1.85 11.60 0.18
C GLU A 20 -2.02 10.24 -0.49
N LEU A 21 -3.25 9.71 -0.54
CA LEU A 21 -3.57 8.52 -1.34
C LEU A 21 -3.17 8.71 -2.80
N LYS A 22 -3.55 9.85 -3.39
CA LYS A 22 -3.20 10.15 -4.78
C LYS A 22 -1.70 10.40 -4.98
N ARG A 23 -0.96 10.83 -3.96
CA ARG A 23 0.49 11.07 -4.08
C ARG A 23 1.28 9.78 -3.97
N GLU A 24 0.96 8.97 -2.97
CA GLU A 24 1.74 7.78 -2.60
C GLU A 24 1.23 6.50 -3.29
N PHE A 25 -0.07 6.43 -3.59
CA PHE A 25 -0.73 5.23 -4.14
C PHE A 25 -1.23 5.42 -5.58
N SER A 26 -0.81 6.49 -6.28
CA SER A 26 -1.09 6.59 -7.72
C SER A 26 -0.38 5.46 -8.48
N PHE A 27 -1.12 4.68 -9.25
CA PHE A 27 -0.55 3.71 -10.17
C PHE A 27 -0.27 4.35 -11.52
N SER A 28 0.89 4.04 -12.09
CA SER A 28 1.15 4.25 -13.51
C SER A 28 0.55 3.12 -14.33
N GLU A 29 0.21 3.39 -15.59
CA GLU A 29 -0.35 2.37 -16.51
C GLU A 29 0.58 1.15 -16.67
N GLU A 30 1.89 1.37 -16.59
CA GLU A 30 2.91 0.31 -16.61
C GLU A 30 2.80 -0.62 -15.40
N GLU A 31 2.60 -0.07 -14.20
CA GLU A 31 2.44 -0.84 -12.97
C GLU A 31 1.15 -1.66 -13.01
N VAL A 32 0.05 -1.06 -13.49
CA VAL A 32 -1.23 -1.77 -13.68
C VAL A 32 -1.08 -2.93 -14.66
N THR A 33 -0.38 -2.70 -15.78
CA THR A 33 -0.10 -3.74 -16.78
C THR A 33 0.77 -4.85 -16.21
N TRP A 34 1.78 -4.49 -15.40
CA TRP A 34 2.64 -5.45 -14.72
C TRP A 34 1.86 -6.30 -13.71
N VAL A 35 1.02 -5.70 -12.85
CA VAL A 35 0.16 -6.43 -11.91
C VAL A 35 -0.81 -7.36 -12.64
N LYS A 36 -1.40 -6.89 -13.75
CA LYS A 36 -2.31 -7.68 -14.60
C LYS A 36 -1.63 -8.86 -15.27
N SER A 37 -0.37 -8.69 -15.68
CA SER A 37 0.47 -9.72 -16.31
C SER A 37 0.95 -10.76 -15.30
N ARG A 38 1.24 -10.34 -14.05
CA ARG A 38 1.80 -11.22 -13.02
C ARG A 38 0.76 -11.97 -12.19
N SER A 39 -0.49 -11.50 -12.14
CA SER A 39 -1.50 -12.00 -11.18
C SER A 39 -2.85 -12.33 -11.84
N ASN A 40 -3.49 -13.38 -11.35
CA ASN A 40 -4.89 -13.72 -11.65
C ASN A 40 -5.84 -12.65 -11.09
N ALA A 41 -7.00 -12.47 -11.74
CA ALA A 41 -7.97 -11.41 -11.41
C ALA A 41 -8.33 -11.33 -9.91
N ALA A 42 -8.42 -12.48 -9.22
CA ALA A 42 -8.72 -12.56 -7.79
C ALA A 42 -7.59 -12.04 -6.87
N PHE A 43 -6.32 -12.08 -7.31
CA PHE A 43 -5.15 -11.67 -6.51
C PHE A 43 -4.54 -10.34 -6.97
N ARG A 44 -5.01 -9.75 -8.07
CA ARG A 44 -4.49 -8.47 -8.60
C ARG A 44 -4.60 -7.35 -7.57
N LEU A 45 -5.73 -7.26 -6.86
CA LEU A 45 -5.93 -6.24 -5.82
C LEU A 45 -4.91 -6.40 -4.70
N ASN A 46 -4.74 -7.62 -4.16
CA ASN A 46 -3.78 -7.90 -3.10
C ASN A 46 -2.34 -7.62 -3.54
N LEU A 47 -1.97 -7.98 -4.77
CA LEU A 47 -0.62 -7.71 -5.27
C LEU A 47 -0.39 -6.21 -5.48
N ALA A 48 -1.37 -5.48 -5.99
CA ALA A 48 -1.30 -4.02 -6.15
C ALA A 48 -1.16 -3.30 -4.80
N VAL A 49 -1.94 -3.73 -3.79
CA VAL A 49 -1.83 -3.25 -2.41
C VAL A 49 -0.43 -3.51 -1.88
N LEU A 50 0.03 -4.76 -1.87
CA LEU A 50 1.36 -5.13 -1.36
C LEU A 50 2.47 -4.37 -2.07
N PHE A 51 2.37 -4.17 -3.38
CA PHE A 51 3.37 -3.46 -4.16
C PHE A 51 3.47 -1.99 -3.77
N LYS A 52 2.35 -1.27 -3.66
CA LYS A 52 2.36 0.13 -3.23
C LYS A 52 2.77 0.28 -1.78
N THR A 53 2.29 -0.61 -0.93
CA THR A 53 2.68 -0.62 0.47
C THR A 53 4.19 -0.87 0.64
N PHE A 54 4.79 -1.73 -0.19
CA PHE A 54 6.23 -1.93 -0.23
C PHE A 54 7.00 -0.68 -0.70
N GLN A 55 6.47 0.07 -1.67
CA GLN A 55 7.10 1.32 -2.12
C GLN A 55 7.16 2.36 -0.98
N VAL A 56 6.10 2.48 -0.19
CA VAL A 56 6.00 3.44 0.92
C VAL A 56 6.82 3.00 2.14
N LEU A 57 6.65 1.73 2.55
CA LEU A 57 7.21 1.24 3.81
C LEU A 57 8.60 0.61 3.67
N ARG A 58 8.98 0.19 2.45
CA ARG A 58 10.20 -0.59 2.17
C ARG A 58 10.22 -1.98 2.82
N TYR A 59 9.09 -2.44 3.36
CA TYR A 59 8.85 -3.80 3.84
C TYR A 59 7.41 -4.23 3.49
N PHE A 60 7.11 -5.52 3.62
CA PHE A 60 5.76 -6.06 3.44
C PHE A 60 5.04 -6.12 4.79
N PRO A 61 4.06 -5.26 5.07
CA PRO A 61 3.23 -5.38 6.26
C PRO A 61 2.15 -6.43 6.05
N GLU A 62 1.45 -6.77 7.13
CA GLU A 62 0.26 -7.61 7.03
C GLU A 62 -0.88 -6.83 6.35
N ILE A 63 -1.68 -7.54 5.55
CA ILE A 63 -2.86 -6.95 4.87
C ILE A 63 -3.84 -6.37 5.90
N ALA A 64 -3.90 -6.92 7.11
CA ALA A 64 -4.71 -6.42 8.22
C ALA A 64 -4.27 -5.04 8.74
N GLU A 65 -3.01 -4.66 8.52
CA GLU A 65 -2.48 -3.34 8.88
C GLU A 65 -2.71 -2.29 7.78
N VAL A 66 -3.09 -2.73 6.57
CA VAL A 66 -3.38 -1.84 5.46
C VAL A 66 -4.73 -1.17 5.69
N PRO A 67 -4.80 0.17 5.74
CA PRO A 67 -6.07 0.85 5.93
C PRO A 67 -7.00 0.66 4.72
N GLU A 68 -8.27 0.38 5.00
CA GLU A 68 -9.34 0.25 4.00
C GLU A 68 -9.38 1.35 2.92
N PRO A 69 -9.16 2.65 3.21
CA PRO A 69 -9.16 3.69 2.17
C PRO A 69 -8.07 3.50 1.10
N VAL A 70 -6.95 2.84 1.44
CA VAL A 70 -5.92 2.48 0.45
C VAL A 70 -6.47 1.39 -0.48
N VAL A 71 -7.08 0.36 0.09
CA VAL A 71 -7.68 -0.75 -0.67
C VAL A 71 -8.81 -0.25 -1.58
N ASP A 72 -9.66 0.64 -1.08
CA ASP A 72 -10.76 1.24 -1.84
C ASP A 72 -10.26 2.13 -3.00
N PHE A 73 -9.20 2.90 -2.76
CA PHE A 73 -8.55 3.70 -3.80
C PHE A 73 -7.94 2.84 -4.90
N ILE A 74 -7.34 1.70 -4.56
CA ILE A 74 -6.76 0.74 -5.52
C ILE A 74 -7.86 -0.01 -6.30
N ARG A 75 -9.04 -0.18 -5.69
CA ARG A 75 -10.20 -0.85 -6.30
C ARG A 75 -10.92 0.05 -7.32
N THR A 76 -10.89 1.37 -7.12
CA THR A 76 -11.59 2.37 -7.94
C THR A 76 -10.91 2.57 -9.29
#